data_AF-A0A9X5XCP1-F1
#
_entry.id   AF-A0A9X5XCP1-F1
#
_cell.length_a   1.000
_cell.length_b   1.000
_cell.length_c   1.000
_cell.angle_alpha   90.00
_cell.angle_beta   90.00
_cell.angle_gamma   90.00
#
_symmetry.space_group_name_H-M   'P 1'
#
loop_
_entity.id
_entity.type
_entity.pdbx_description
1 polymer ?
#
loop_
_entity_poly.entity_id
_entity_poly.type
_entity_poly.pdbx_seq_one_letter_code
_entity_poly.pdbx_strand_id
1 'polypeptide(L)'
;MHSETPVSLVRDHTIYSCVMGSRAFGLATDGSDTDRRGVFLAPTPLFWHFEKPPTHVEGPAEEQFSWELERFCTLALRANPNILECLHSPLVEYVDDTGRELLALREAFLSRRVHDTFARYALGQRKKLDADVRQHGAPRWKHAMHLLRLLMS
;
A
#
# COMPACT_ATOMS: atom_id res chain seq x y z
N MET A 1 27.98 15.53 4.15
CA MET A 1 27.13 14.34 4.00
C MET A 1 25.76 14.72 4.56
N HIS A 2 24.76 14.95 3.70
CA HIS A 2 23.42 15.29 4.19
C HIS A 2 22.85 14.05 4.89
N SER A 3 22.37 14.22 6.13
CA SER A 3 21.67 13.15 6.84
C SER A 3 20.38 12.87 6.08
N GLU A 4 20.24 11.67 5.51
CA GLU A 4 18.98 11.26 4.87
C GLU A 4 17.89 11.21 5.93
N THR A 5 16.78 11.91 5.69
CA THR A 5 15.58 11.82 6.52
C THR A 5 14.64 10.77 5.92
N PRO A 6 13.72 10.17 6.70
CA PRO A 6 12.74 9.24 6.15
C PRO A 6 12.00 9.82 4.93
N VAL A 7 11.65 11.11 4.99
CA VAL A 7 10.99 11.81 3.88
C VAL A 7 11.89 11.96 2.65
N SER A 8 13.20 12.20 2.81
CA SER A 8 14.10 12.25 1.65
C SER A 8 14.23 10.88 0.98
N LEU A 9 14.08 9.77 1.72
CA LEU A 9 14.05 8.44 1.11
C LEU A 9 12.89 8.28 0.13
N VAL A 10 11.71 8.72 0.52
CA VAL A 10 10.54 8.70 -0.38
C VAL A 10 10.73 9.65 -1.55
N ARG A 11 11.19 10.88 -1.31
CA ARG A 11 11.33 11.88 -2.37
C ARG A 11 12.37 11.48 -3.43
N ASP A 12 13.53 10.99 -3.01
CA ASP A 12 14.70 10.84 -3.87
C ASP A 12 14.91 9.41 -4.37
N HIS A 13 14.32 8.40 -3.69
CA HIS A 13 14.55 6.99 -3.98
C HIS A 13 13.26 6.19 -4.22
N THR A 14 12.14 6.84 -4.50
CA THR A 14 10.92 6.14 -4.96
C THR A 14 11.18 5.49 -6.32
N ILE A 15 10.86 4.21 -6.43
CA ILE A 15 10.95 3.42 -7.67
C ILE A 15 9.56 3.16 -8.28
N TYR A 16 8.51 3.22 -7.46
CA TYR A 16 7.13 2.96 -7.86
C TYR A 16 6.16 3.75 -6.97
N SER A 17 5.16 4.40 -7.56
CA SER A 17 4.02 4.96 -6.85
C SER A 17 2.71 4.81 -7.61
N CYS A 18 1.63 4.62 -6.87
CA CYS A 18 0.29 4.46 -7.41
C CYS A 18 -0.76 5.06 -6.48
N VAL A 19 -1.92 5.34 -7.05
CA VAL A 19 -3.12 5.70 -6.30
C VAL A 19 -3.87 4.42 -5.96
N MET A 20 -4.30 4.34 -4.70
CA MET A 20 -5.16 3.28 -4.17
C MET A 20 -6.53 3.85 -3.80
N GLY A 21 -7.44 2.97 -3.37
CA GLY A 21 -8.74 3.40 -2.84
C GLY A 21 -9.75 3.79 -3.92
N SER A 22 -10.80 4.52 -3.53
CA SER A 22 -11.97 4.84 -4.38
C SER A 22 -11.62 5.52 -5.71
N ARG A 23 -10.56 6.35 -5.75
CA ARG A 23 -10.09 6.99 -6.99
C ARG A 23 -9.56 5.99 -8.02
N ALA A 24 -8.84 4.95 -7.59
CA ALA A 24 -8.34 3.90 -8.48
C ALA A 24 -9.45 3.09 -9.16
N PHE A 25 -10.67 3.12 -8.60
CA PHE A 25 -11.83 2.36 -9.08
C PHE A 25 -12.98 3.27 -9.55
N GLY A 26 -12.75 4.58 -9.72
CA GLY A 26 -13.75 5.51 -10.25
C GLY A 26 -14.93 5.84 -9.31
N LEU A 27 -14.77 5.63 -8.00
CA LEU A 27 -15.81 5.81 -6.97
C LEU A 27 -15.62 7.10 -6.15
N ALA A 28 -14.81 8.04 -6.61
CA ALA A 28 -14.44 9.23 -5.86
C ALA A 28 -15.44 10.38 -6.03
N THR A 29 -15.70 11.09 -4.94
CA THR A 29 -16.36 12.41 -4.92
C THR A 29 -15.33 13.52 -4.70
N ASP A 30 -15.70 14.79 -4.89
CA ASP A 30 -14.78 15.95 -4.85
C ASP A 30 -14.00 16.10 -3.54
N GLY A 31 -14.52 15.56 -2.42
CA GLY A 31 -13.85 15.57 -1.11
C GLY A 31 -13.07 14.29 -0.77
N SER A 32 -12.85 13.36 -1.71
CA SER A 32 -12.15 12.12 -1.43
C SER A 32 -10.67 12.37 -1.12
N ASP A 33 -10.15 11.74 -0.08
CA ASP A 33 -8.69 11.60 0.14
C ASP A 33 -8.06 10.84 -1.04
N THR A 34 -6.77 11.08 -1.33
CA THR A 34 -6.02 10.32 -2.34
C THR A 34 -5.00 9.43 -1.64
N ASP A 35 -5.34 8.16 -1.47
CA ASP A 35 -4.46 7.16 -0.86
C ASP A 35 -3.27 6.87 -1.79
N ARG A 36 -2.16 7.59 -1.63
CA ARG A 36 -0.94 7.33 -2.37
C ARG A 36 -0.14 6.23 -1.70
N ARG A 37 0.26 5.25 -2.49
CA ARG A 37 1.10 4.15 -2.05
C ARG A 37 2.34 4.04 -2.91
N GLY A 38 3.50 3.90 -2.26
CA GLY A 38 4.78 3.89 -2.95
C GLY A 38 5.72 2.78 -2.47
N VAL A 39 6.78 2.59 -3.25
CA VAL A 39 7.93 1.76 -2.91
C VAL A 39 9.18 2.58 -3.13
N PHE A 40 10.02 2.66 -2.12
CA PHE A 40 11.34 3.28 -2.23
C PHE A 40 12.44 2.24 -2.04
N LEU A 41 13.55 2.44 -2.75
CA LEU A 41 14.75 1.63 -2.64
C LEU A 41 15.75 2.34 -1.72
N ALA A 42 15.86 1.89 -0.47
CA ALA A 42 16.82 2.48 0.46
C ALA A 42 18.26 2.32 -0.07
N PRO A 43 19.09 3.38 -0.07
CA PRO A 43 20.47 3.28 -0.49
C PRO A 43 21.24 2.20 0.28
N THR A 44 22.02 1.40 -0.45
CA THR A 44 22.79 0.29 0.14
C THR A 44 23.64 0.69 1.35
N PRO A 45 24.32 1.87 1.40
CA PRO A 45 25.08 2.28 2.57
C PRO A 45 24.26 2.37 3.86
N LEU A 46 22.94 2.62 3.77
CA LEU A 46 22.09 2.66 4.96
C LEU A 46 22.01 1.32 5.70
N PHE A 47 22.19 0.21 4.99
CA PHE A 47 22.18 -1.14 5.57
C PHE A 47 23.49 -1.51 6.29
N TRP A 48 24.52 -0.68 6.18
CA TRP A 48 25.80 -0.92 6.86
C TRP A 48 25.87 -0.30 8.26
N HIS A 49 24.88 0.50 8.65
CA HIS A 49 24.76 1.01 10.01
C HIS A 49 24.27 -0.08 10.97
N PHE A 50 24.40 0.16 12.28
CA PHE A 50 23.81 -0.71 13.30
C PHE A 50 22.28 -0.71 13.29
N GLU A 51 21.67 0.30 12.68
CA GLU A 51 20.23 0.43 12.49
C GLU A 51 19.88 0.20 11.02
N LYS A 52 18.85 -0.62 10.76
CA LYS A 52 18.31 -0.78 9.40
C LYS A 52 17.59 0.51 8.96
N PRO A 53 17.54 0.79 7.64
CA PRO A 53 16.68 1.86 7.13
C PRO A 53 15.22 1.63 7.53
N PRO A 54 14.41 2.71 7.60
CA PRO A 54 13.00 2.60 7.92
C PRO A 54 12.30 1.66 6.93
N THR A 55 11.50 0.73 7.46
CA THR A 55 10.79 -0.25 6.61
C THR A 55 9.59 0.34 5.86
N HIS A 56 9.16 1.53 6.28
CA HIS A 56 8.11 2.32 5.67
C HIS A 56 8.23 3.78 6.13
N VAL A 57 7.62 4.68 5.37
CA VAL A 57 7.58 6.12 5.65
C VAL A 57 6.20 6.65 5.33
N GLU A 58 5.66 7.48 6.23
CA GLU A 58 4.47 8.29 6.02
C GLU A 58 4.87 9.67 5.50
N GLY A 59 4.11 10.19 4.53
CA GLY A 59 4.41 11.45 3.85
C GLY A 59 5.33 11.29 2.62
N PRO A 60 5.83 12.42 2.06
CA PRO A 60 5.64 13.80 2.52
C PRO A 60 4.23 14.39 2.38
N ALA A 61 3.37 13.85 1.50
CA ALA A 61 2.00 14.35 1.35
C ALA A 61 1.03 13.76 2.39
N GLU A 62 -0.02 14.50 2.75
CA GLU A 62 -1.18 13.98 3.47
C GLU A 62 -1.72 12.76 2.67
N GLU A 63 -1.76 11.59 3.30
CA GLU A 63 -2.19 10.30 2.72
C GLU A 63 -1.19 9.57 1.80
N GLN A 64 0.09 9.95 1.84
CA GLN A 64 1.17 9.16 1.22
C GLN A 64 1.78 8.17 2.21
N PHE A 65 1.89 6.91 1.79
CA PHE A 65 2.54 5.85 2.55
C PHE A 65 3.42 5.03 1.63
N SER A 66 4.71 4.91 1.93
CA SER A 66 5.66 4.18 1.09
C SER A 66 6.38 3.09 1.88
N TRP A 67 6.53 1.91 1.29
CA TRP A 67 7.32 0.82 1.86
C TRP A 67 8.74 0.84 1.30
N GLU A 68 9.70 0.42 2.12
CA GLU A 68 11.00 0.02 1.60
C GLU A 68 10.84 -1.28 0.77
N LEU A 69 11.65 -1.46 -0.28
CA LEU A 69 11.53 -2.57 -1.24
C LEU A 69 11.61 -3.98 -0.61
N GLU A 70 12.59 -4.27 0.24
CA GLU A 70 12.69 -5.57 0.96
C GLU A 70 11.40 -5.82 1.75
N ARG A 71 10.91 -4.80 2.46
CA ARG A 71 9.65 -4.88 3.21
C ARG A 71 8.45 -5.14 2.30
N PHE A 72 8.35 -4.43 1.18
CA PHE A 72 7.26 -4.57 0.22
C PHE A 72 7.20 -5.99 -0.33
N CYS A 73 8.32 -6.51 -0.85
CA CYS A 73 8.44 -7.87 -1.37
C CYS A 73 8.12 -8.93 -0.30
N THR A 74 8.59 -8.73 0.93
CA THR A 74 8.29 -9.64 2.06
C THR A 74 6.80 -9.72 2.35
N LEU A 75 6.08 -8.60 2.27
CA LEU A 75 4.63 -8.56 2.47
C LEU A 75 3.88 -9.13 1.26
N ALA A 76 4.37 -8.90 0.04
CA ALA A 76 3.81 -9.48 -1.19
C ALA A 76 3.85 -11.02 -1.15
N LEU A 77 4.99 -11.62 -0.78
CA LEU A 77 5.16 -13.07 -0.59
C LEU A 77 4.22 -13.65 0.48
N ARG A 78 3.75 -12.83 1.42
CA ARG A 78 2.78 -13.21 2.46
C ARG A 78 1.33 -13.00 2.03
N ALA A 79 1.11 -12.62 0.78
CA ALA A 79 -0.18 -12.25 0.19
C ALA A 79 -0.90 -11.14 0.98
N ASN A 80 -0.16 -10.09 1.37
CA ASN A 80 -0.79 -8.93 2.01
C ASN A 80 -1.72 -8.22 1.00
N PRO A 81 -3.03 -8.05 1.30
CA PRO A 81 -3.98 -7.46 0.35
C PRO A 81 -3.62 -6.05 -0.11
N ASN A 82 -3.18 -5.16 0.78
CA ASN A 82 -2.83 -3.79 0.40
C ASN A 82 -1.67 -3.78 -0.62
N ILE A 83 -0.70 -4.68 -0.45
CA ILE A 83 0.47 -4.80 -1.33
C ILE A 83 0.09 -5.38 -2.68
N LEU A 84 -0.73 -6.43 -2.68
CA LEU A 84 -1.21 -7.06 -3.91
C LEU A 84 -2.12 -6.12 -4.70
N GLU A 85 -2.93 -5.31 -4.03
CA GLU A 85 -3.68 -4.25 -4.70
C GLU A 85 -2.76 -3.17 -5.27
N CYS A 86 -1.70 -2.76 -4.56
CA CYS A 86 -0.71 -1.80 -5.08
C CYS A 86 -0.05 -2.32 -6.36
N LEU A 87 0.37 -3.58 -6.39
CA LEU A 87 0.98 -4.23 -7.57
C LEU A 87 0.05 -4.29 -8.79
N HIS A 88 -1.26 -4.20 -8.59
CA HIS A 88 -2.29 -4.28 -9.64
C HIS A 88 -3.09 -2.98 -9.79
N SER A 89 -2.60 -1.86 -9.23
CA SER A 89 -3.32 -0.59 -9.36
C SER A 89 -3.33 -0.13 -10.83
N PRO A 90 -4.49 0.26 -11.38
CA PRO A 90 -4.56 0.83 -12.72
C PRO A 90 -4.05 2.28 -12.78
N LEU A 91 -3.85 2.94 -11.64
CA LEU A 91 -3.42 4.33 -11.55
C LEU A 91 -1.98 4.43 -11.04
N VAL A 92 -1.02 4.17 -11.93
CA VAL A 92 0.40 4.38 -11.66
C VAL A 92 0.74 5.85 -11.83
N GLU A 93 1.26 6.50 -10.79
CA GLU A 93 1.70 7.91 -10.84
C GLU A 93 3.19 8.02 -11.23
N TYR A 94 4.01 7.06 -10.80
CA TYR A 94 5.44 7.02 -11.12
C TYR A 94 5.96 5.58 -11.17
N VAL A 95 6.87 5.30 -12.11
CA VAL A 95 7.61 4.04 -12.17
C VAL A 95 8.93 4.24 -12.92
N ASP A 96 10.04 3.84 -12.29
CA ASP A 96 11.35 3.77 -12.94
C ASP A 96 11.65 2.35 -13.45
N ASP A 97 12.87 2.09 -13.93
CA ASP A 97 13.22 0.77 -14.47
C ASP A 97 13.20 -0.33 -13.41
N THR A 98 13.63 -0.03 -12.18
CA THR A 98 13.54 -0.97 -11.04
C THR A 98 12.09 -1.27 -10.68
N GLY A 99 11.24 -0.25 -10.66
CA GLY A 99 9.80 -0.38 -10.46
C GLY A 99 9.13 -1.21 -11.55
N ARG A 100 9.56 -1.09 -12.82
CA ARG A 100 9.05 -1.93 -13.92
C ARG A 100 9.42 -3.40 -13.71
N GLU A 101 10.64 -3.70 -13.26
CA GLU A 101 11.05 -5.06 -12.91
C GLU A 101 10.18 -5.62 -11.78
N LEU A 102 9.95 -4.84 -10.72
CA LEU A 102 9.04 -5.23 -9.64
C LEU A 102 7.63 -5.54 -10.15
N LEU A 103 7.06 -4.68 -11.01
CA LEU A 103 5.72 -4.89 -11.58
C LEU A 103 5.64 -6.07 -12.54
N ALA A 104 6.73 -6.41 -13.24
CA ALA A 104 6.82 -7.59 -14.08
C ALA A 104 6.78 -8.89 -13.25
N LEU A 105 7.23 -8.84 -12.00
CA LEU A 105 7.22 -9.97 -11.06
C LEU A 105 5.88 -10.13 -10.30
N ARG A 106 4.87 -9.29 -10.53
CA ARG A 106 3.64 -9.26 -9.72
C ARG A 106 2.93 -10.62 -9.61
N GLU A 107 2.92 -11.39 -10.69
CA GLU A 107 2.28 -12.71 -10.73
C GLU A 107 3.04 -13.75 -9.89
N ALA A 108 4.35 -13.58 -9.70
CA ALA A 108 5.17 -14.48 -8.88
C ALA A 108 4.82 -14.41 -7.39
N PHE A 109 4.15 -13.35 -6.94
CA PHE A 109 3.67 -13.22 -5.55
C PHE A 109 2.32 -13.91 -5.31
N LEU A 110 1.62 -14.33 -6.37
CA LEU A 110 0.32 -14.98 -6.26
C LEU A 110 0.49 -16.45 -5.84
N SER A 111 -0.27 -16.83 -4.82
CA SER A 111 -0.30 -18.21 -4.31
C SER A 111 -1.69 -18.53 -3.76
N ARG A 112 -1.97 -19.81 -3.47
CA ARG A 112 -3.24 -20.21 -2.83
C ARG A 112 -3.50 -19.52 -1.49
N ARG A 113 -2.46 -18.98 -0.84
CA ARG A 113 -2.57 -18.16 0.38
C ARG A 113 -3.33 -16.85 0.19
N VAL A 114 -3.41 -16.34 -1.05
CA VAL A 114 -4.18 -15.13 -1.39
C VAL A 114 -5.64 -15.28 -0.97
N HIS A 115 -6.26 -16.43 -1.25
CA HIS A 115 -7.64 -16.70 -0.85
C HIS A 115 -7.86 -16.48 0.66
N ASP A 116 -7.04 -17.12 1.49
CA ASP A 116 -7.22 -17.07 2.94
C ASP A 116 -6.91 -15.69 3.53
N THR A 117 -5.92 -14.99 2.96
CA THR A 117 -5.54 -13.65 3.41
C THR A 117 -6.60 -12.61 3.06
N PHE A 118 -7.14 -12.65 1.84
CA PHE A 118 -8.25 -11.79 1.43
C PHE A 118 -9.53 -12.11 2.22
N ALA A 119 -9.88 -13.38 2.43
CA ALA A 119 -11.04 -13.75 3.23
C ALA A 119 -10.92 -13.26 4.70
N ARG A 120 -9.76 -13.45 5.34
CA ARG A 120 -9.51 -12.92 6.69
C ARG A 120 -9.55 -11.41 6.74
N TYR A 121 -9.02 -10.75 5.71
CA TYR A 121 -9.04 -9.30 5.61
C TYR A 121 -10.47 -8.78 5.50
N ALA A 122 -11.29 -9.35 4.60
CA ALA A 122 -12.70 -9.01 4.45
C ALA A 122 -13.48 -9.22 5.76
N LEU A 123 -13.27 -10.35 6.45
CA LEU A 123 -13.86 -10.59 7.77
C LEU A 123 -13.43 -9.55 8.81
N GLY A 124 -12.16 -9.13 8.79
CA GLY A 124 -11.64 -8.07 9.65
C GLY A 124 -12.30 -6.71 9.38
N GLN A 125 -12.49 -6.35 8.10
CA GLN A 125 -13.19 -5.13 7.72
C GLN A 125 -14.66 -5.16 8.13
N ARG A 126 -15.35 -6.29 7.98
CA ARG A 126 -16.71 -6.47 8.49
C ARG A 126 -16.78 -6.26 10.00
N LYS A 127 -15.86 -6.84 10.78
CA LYS A 127 -15.84 -6.65 12.24
C LYS A 127 -15.65 -5.18 12.64
N LYS A 128 -14.81 -4.42 11.92
CA LYS A 128 -14.65 -2.98 12.14
C LYS A 128 -15.93 -2.22 11.82
N LEU A 129 -16.59 -2.56 10.72
CA LEU A 129 -17.88 -1.99 10.35
C LEU A 129 -18.93 -2.21 11.44
N ASP A 130 -19.05 -3.45 11.94
CA ASP A 130 -19.97 -3.79 13.02
C ASP A 130 -19.63 -3.06 14.34
N ALA A 131 -18.34 -2.82 14.60
CA ALA A 131 -17.90 -2.04 15.74
C ALA A 131 -18.27 -0.55 15.60
N ASP A 132 -18.03 0.05 14.43
CA ASP A 132 -18.40 1.44 14.13
C ASP A 132 -19.92 1.65 14.27
N VAL A 133 -20.74 0.72 13.74
CA VAL A 133 -22.20 0.78 13.88
C VAL A 133 -22.63 0.73 15.35
N ARG A 134 -22.01 -0.15 16.15
CA ARG A 134 -22.31 -0.25 17.59
C ARG A 134 -21.91 1.00 18.36
N GLN A 135 -20.81 1.65 17.98
CA GLN A 135 -20.27 2.81 18.70
C GLN A 135 -20.93 4.13 18.26
N HIS A 136 -21.28 4.25 16.99
CA HIS A 136 -21.71 5.52 16.39
C HIS A 136 -23.13 5.48 15.79
N GLY A 137 -23.82 4.34 15.86
CA GLY A 137 -25.18 4.15 15.31
C GLY A 137 -25.24 4.03 13.78
N ALA A 138 -24.13 4.26 13.08
CA ALA A 138 -24.03 4.18 11.63
C ALA A 138 -22.62 3.71 11.22
N PRO A 139 -22.47 3.01 10.08
CA PRO A 139 -21.17 2.60 9.58
C PRO A 139 -20.37 3.78 9.04
N ARG A 140 -19.04 3.76 9.20
CA ARG A 140 -18.17 4.62 8.39
C ARG A 140 -18.15 4.08 6.96
N TRP A 141 -18.81 4.78 6.05
CA TRP A 141 -18.97 4.36 4.64
C TRP A 141 -17.65 4.04 3.93
N LYS A 142 -16.53 4.68 4.31
CA LYS A 142 -15.17 4.35 3.83
C LYS A 142 -14.81 2.87 4.06
N HIS A 143 -15.14 2.31 5.23
CA HIS A 143 -14.87 0.90 5.56
C HIS A 143 -15.81 -0.06 4.81
N ALA A 144 -17.08 0.31 4.63
CA ALA A 144 -18.06 -0.48 3.87
C ALA A 144 -17.67 -0.60 2.39
N MET A 145 -17.25 0.51 1.77
CA MET A 145 -16.77 0.54 0.38
C MET A 145 -15.52 -0.30 0.19
N HIS A 146 -14.59 -0.25 1.14
CA HIS A 146 -13.37 -1.06 1.11
C HIS A 146 -13.67 -2.56 1.16
N LEU A 147 -14.67 -2.97 1.96
CA LEU A 147 -15.14 -4.35 2.03
C LEU A 147 -15.83 -4.81 0.74
N LEU A 148 -16.75 -3.99 0.18
CA LEU A 148 -17.45 -4.32 -1.06
C LEU A 148 -16.49 -4.49 -2.23
N ARG A 149 -15.47 -3.61 -2.33
CA ARG A 149 -14.43 -3.71 -3.35
C ARG A 149 -13.71 -5.06 -3.30
N LEU A 150 -13.33 -5.52 -2.11
CA LEU A 150 -12.63 -6.79 -1.92
C LEU A 150 -13.48 -8.02 -2.26
N LEU A 151 -14.80 -7.89 -2.24
CA LEU A 151 -15.73 -8.97 -2.57
C LEU A 151 -16.11 -9.00 -4.06
N MET A 152 -15.84 -7.92 -4.80
CA MET A 152 -16.18 -7.78 -6.22
C MET A 152 -15.01 -8.00 -7.17
N SER A 153 -13.77 -7.95 -6.67
CA SER A 153 -12.54 -8.29 -7.39
C SER A 153 -12.21 -9.77 -7.28
#